data_AF-R7SD74-F1
#
_entry.id   AF-R7SD74-F1
#
_cell.length_a   1.000
_cell.length_b   1.000
_cell.length_c   1.000
_cell.angle_alpha   90.00
_cell.angle_beta   90.00
_cell.angle_gamma   90.00
#
_symmetry.space_group_name_H-M   'P 1'
#
loop_
_entity.id
_entity.type
_entity.pdbx_description
1 polymer ?
#
loop_
_entity_poly.entity_id
_entity_poly.type
_entity_poly.pdbx_seq_one_letter_code
_entity_poly.pdbx_strand_id
1 'polypeptide(L)'
;EFSIRWIAGHEGIQGNELVDEEARAAASSRRNSSPKASLPLYLRRRKLPRSISALKQDYRKELYARWKEILSESARSRHFQTFHPSLPSSSY
;
A
#
# COMPACT_ATOMS: atom_id res chain seq x y z
N GLU A 1 30.91 8.82 18.36
CA GLU A 1 29.63 8.72 19.09
C GLU A 1 28.49 8.76 18.08
N PHE A 2 27.44 7.95 18.24
CA PHE A 2 26.31 7.89 17.31
C PHE A 2 25.03 8.26 18.06
N SER A 3 24.19 9.11 17.46
CA SER A 3 22.91 9.52 18.03
C SER A 3 21.77 9.13 17.10
N ILE A 4 20.68 8.61 17.66
CA ILE A 4 19.46 8.28 16.93
C ILE A 4 18.46 9.41 17.18
N ARG A 5 17.82 9.89 16.11
CA ARG A 5 16.76 10.89 16.18
C ARG A 5 15.53 10.38 15.44
N TRP A 6 14.38 10.48 16.08
CA TRP A 6 13.10 10.27 15.41
C TRP A 6 12.72 11.54 14.67
N ILE A 7 12.38 11.40 13.41
CA ILE A 7 11.89 12.47 12.55
C ILE A 7 10.47 12.15 12.13
N ALA A 8 9.67 13.19 11.90
CA ALA A 8 8.34 13.03 11.36
C ALA A 8 8.44 12.58 9.89
N GLY A 9 7.63 11.59 9.52
CA GLY A 9 7.54 11.10 8.16
C GLY A 9 6.68 12.03 7.30
N HIS A 10 6.99 12.11 6.01
CA HIS A 10 6.27 12.92 5.01
C HIS A 10 6.25 14.44 5.27
N GLU A 11 7.20 14.96 6.05
CA GLU A 11 7.33 16.40 6.35
C GLU A 11 8.31 17.14 5.42
N GLY A 12 8.59 16.64 4.19
CA GLY A 12 9.50 17.35 3.28
C GLY A 12 10.99 17.20 3.62
N ILE A 13 11.36 16.31 4.54
CA ILE A 13 12.77 16.11 4.91
C ILE A 13 13.45 15.35 3.78
N GLN A 14 14.16 16.08 2.92
CA GLN A 14 14.78 15.56 1.68
C GLN A 14 15.49 14.21 1.86
N GLY A 15 16.33 14.06 2.89
CA GLY A 15 17.05 12.81 3.12
C GLY A 15 16.13 11.63 3.49
N ASN A 16 15.05 11.88 4.22
CA ASN A 16 14.05 10.86 4.54
C ASN A 16 13.24 10.48 3.29
N GLU A 17 12.85 11.48 2.50
CA GLU A 17 12.04 11.26 1.29
C GLU A 17 12.80 10.46 0.23
N LEU A 18 14.08 10.77 0.01
CA LEU A 18 14.94 9.99 -0.90
C LEU A 18 15.06 8.53 -0.45
N VAL A 19 15.19 8.31 0.86
CA VAL A 19 15.25 6.95 1.42
C VAL A 19 13.91 6.22 1.24
N ASP A 20 12.79 6.90 1.44
CA ASP A 20 11.46 6.35 1.22
C ASP A 20 11.21 5.99 -0.26
N GLU A 21 11.68 6.81 -1.19
CA GLU A 21 11.62 6.56 -2.63
C GLU A 21 12.42 5.32 -3.03
N GLU A 22 13.67 5.20 -2.56
CA GLU A 22 14.51 4.03 -2.81
C GLU A 22 13.94 2.76 -2.18
N ALA A 23 13.43 2.86 -0.95
CA ALA A 23 12.76 1.75 -0.29
C ALA A 23 11.53 1.27 -1.07
N ARG A 24 10.74 2.21 -1.62
CA ARG A 24 9.59 1.91 -2.48
C ARG A 24 10.03 1.27 -3.80
N ALA A 25 11.09 1.79 -4.43
CA ALA A 25 11.62 1.23 -5.67
C ALA A 25 12.09 -0.22 -5.48
N ALA A 26 12.84 -0.50 -4.40
CA ALA A 26 13.31 -1.82 -4.04
C ALA A 26 12.16 -2.80 -3.71
N ALA A 27 11.08 -2.32 -3.09
CA ALA A 27 9.89 -3.13 -2.80
C ALA A 27 9.04 -3.42 -4.04
N SER A 28 9.06 -2.54 -5.05
CA SER A 28 8.20 -2.63 -6.23
C SER A 28 8.57 -3.77 -7.18
N SER A 29 9.87 -4.11 -7.28
CA SER A 29 10.29 -5.23 -8.10
C SER A 29 11.60 -5.84 -7.63
N ARG A 30 11.75 -7.15 -7.87
CA ARG A 30 12.99 -7.86 -7.56
C ARG A 30 14.20 -7.37 -8.37
N ARG A 31 13.96 -6.74 -9.53
CA ARG A 31 15.02 -6.17 -10.39
C ARG A 31 15.62 -4.90 -9.77
N ASN A 32 14.82 -4.17 -9.01
CA ASN A 32 15.24 -2.94 -8.32
C ASN A 32 15.79 -3.21 -6.92
N SER A 33 15.57 -4.40 -6.37
CA SER A 33 16.16 -4.82 -5.11
C SER A 33 17.65 -5.12 -5.29
N SER A 34 18.44 -4.81 -4.26
CA SER A 34 19.85 -5.19 -4.22
C SER A 34 20.02 -6.72 -4.33
N PRO A 35 21.14 -7.19 -4.91
CA PRO A 35 21.47 -8.61 -4.94
C PRO A 35 21.48 -9.23 -3.54
N LYS A 36 21.02 -10.48 -3.43
CA LYS A 36 20.97 -11.19 -2.14
C LYS A 36 22.33 -11.24 -1.42
N ALA A 37 23.43 -11.26 -2.16
CA ALA A 37 24.78 -11.28 -1.61
C ALA A 37 25.19 -9.95 -0.95
N SER A 38 24.62 -8.81 -1.35
CA SER A 38 24.94 -7.50 -0.76
C SER A 38 24.09 -7.19 0.48
N LEU A 39 22.99 -7.92 0.71
CA LEU A 39 22.16 -7.74 1.89
C LEU A 39 22.89 -8.19 3.17
N PRO A 40 22.57 -7.63 4.35
CA PRO A 40 23.01 -8.18 5.64
C PRO A 40 22.60 -9.64 5.84
N LEU A 41 23.43 -10.44 6.53
CA LEU A 41 23.25 -11.89 6.70
C LEU A 41 21.84 -12.29 7.21
N TYR A 42 21.29 -11.50 8.14
CA TYR A 42 19.98 -11.75 8.73
C TYR A 42 18.82 -11.58 7.73
N LEU A 43 19.00 -10.79 6.66
CA LEU A 43 18.04 -10.62 5.56
C LEU A 43 18.23 -11.63 4.43
N ARG A 44 19.33 -12.40 4.39
CA ARG A 44 19.59 -13.36 3.31
C ARG A 44 18.79 -14.66 3.44
N ARG A 45 18.59 -15.15 4.66
CA ARG A 45 18.15 -16.55 4.88
C ARG A 45 16.72 -16.70 5.38
N ARG A 46 16.16 -15.65 5.99
CA ARG A 46 14.83 -15.70 6.59
C ARG A 46 13.80 -15.05 5.67
N LYS A 47 12.67 -15.72 5.46
CA LYS A 47 11.47 -15.05 4.95
C LYS A 47 11.06 -14.02 6.00
N LEU A 48 10.88 -12.78 5.58
CA LEU A 48 10.38 -11.73 6.47
C LEU A 48 8.96 -12.07 6.91
N PRO A 49 8.58 -11.73 8.16
CA PRO A 49 7.19 -11.86 8.58
C PRO A 49 6.29 -11.00 7.68
N ARG A 50 5.06 -11.46 7.47
CA ARG A 50 4.07 -10.68 6.72
C ARG A 50 3.65 -9.47 7.55
N SER A 51 3.58 -8.30 6.92
CA SER A 51 3.04 -7.10 7.55
C SER A 51 1.55 -7.28 7.80
N ILE A 52 1.10 -7.08 9.04
CA ILE A 52 -0.32 -7.13 9.42
C ILE A 52 -1.11 -6.10 8.62
N SER A 53 -0.55 -4.90 8.42
CA SER A 53 -1.20 -3.84 7.66
C SER A 53 -1.38 -4.24 6.19
N ALA A 54 -0.37 -4.89 5.58
CA ALA A 54 -0.47 -5.39 4.22
C ALA A 54 -1.58 -6.46 4.10
N LEU A 55 -1.63 -7.41 5.04
CA LEU A 55 -2.68 -8.43 5.07
C LEU A 55 -4.08 -7.81 5.18
N LYS A 56 -4.25 -6.79 6.03
CA LYS A 56 -5.52 -6.05 6.14
C LYS A 56 -5.88 -5.32 4.85
N GLN A 57 -4.90 -4.71 4.18
CA GLN A 57 -5.13 -4.03 2.90
C GLN A 57 -5.58 -5.01 1.82
N ASP A 58 -4.93 -6.16 1.71
CA ASP A 58 -5.29 -7.20 0.74
C ASP A 58 -6.71 -7.73 0.98
N TYR A 59 -7.03 -8.05 2.24
CA TYR A 59 -8.39 -8.46 2.61
C TYR A 59 -9.45 -7.39 2.29
N ARG A 60 -9.15 -6.11 2.57
CA ARG A 60 -10.06 -4.99 2.23
C ARG A 60 -10.27 -4.87 0.73
N LYS A 61 -9.23 -5.04 -0.10
CA LYS A 61 -9.35 -5.01 -1.56
C LYS A 61 -10.31 -6.09 -2.05
N GLU A 62 -10.16 -7.33 -1.57
CA GLU A 62 -11.07 -8.44 -1.90
C GLU A 62 -12.51 -8.13 -1.46
N LEU A 63 -12.67 -7.60 -0.25
CA LEU A 63 -13.99 -7.23 0.28
C LEU A 63 -14.67 -6.15 -0.56
N TYR A 64 -13.92 -5.11 -0.97
CA TYR A 64 -14.44 -4.05 -1.82
C TYR A 64 -14.83 -4.56 -3.21
N ALA A 65 -14.05 -5.46 -3.81
CA ALA A 65 -14.40 -6.06 -5.09
C ALA A 65 -15.74 -6.83 -5.01
N ARG A 66 -15.90 -7.70 -4.02
CA ARG A 66 -17.16 -8.44 -3.81
C ARG A 66 -18.33 -7.51 -3.50
N TRP A 67 -18.11 -6.50 -2.68
CA TRP A 67 -19.16 -5.53 -2.35
C TRP A 67 -19.62 -4.76 -3.60
N LYS A 68 -18.69 -4.38 -4.49
CA LYS A 68 -19.00 -3.71 -5.76
C LYS A 68 -19.82 -4.60 -6.69
N GLU A 69 -19.47 -5.89 -6.79
CA GLU A 69 -20.26 -6.88 -7.55
C GLU A 69 -21.69 -6.96 -7.03
N ILE A 70 -21.86 -7.23 -5.72
CA ILE A 70 -23.17 -7.33 -5.06
C ILE A 70 -23.98 -6.05 -5.22
N LEU A 71 -23.34 -4.88 -5.07
CA LEU A 71 -24.00 -3.60 -5.23
C LEU A 71 -24.53 -3.45 -6.66
N SER A 72 -23.71 -3.75 -7.67
CA SER A 72 -24.06 -3.56 -9.08
C SER A 72 -25.27 -4.39 -9.52
N GLU A 73 -25.45 -5.58 -8.96
CA GLU A 73 -26.58 -6.48 -9.22
C GLU A 73 -27.86 -6.06 -8.47
N SER A 74 -27.75 -5.22 -7.44
CA SER A 74 -28.88 -4.86 -6.59
C SER A 74 -29.81 -3.82 -7.23
N ALA A 75 -31.12 -3.90 -6.96
CA ALA A 75 -32.08 -2.86 -7.34
C ALA A 75 -31.71 -1.47 -6.78
N ARG A 76 -30.95 -1.43 -5.68
CA ARG A 76 -30.43 -0.19 -5.08
C ARG A 76 -29.41 0.50 -5.97
N SER A 77 -28.54 -0.22 -6.69
CA SER A 77 -27.59 0.38 -7.63
C SER A 77 -28.29 1.20 -8.71
N ARG A 78 -29.43 0.72 -9.23
CA ARG A 78 -30.23 1.44 -10.21
C ARG A 78 -30.75 2.78 -9.67
N HIS A 79 -31.14 2.83 -8.39
CA HIS A 79 -31.52 4.07 -7.74
C HIS A 79 -30.31 4.98 -7.48
N PHE A 80 -29.17 4.42 -7.05
CA PHE A 80 -27.94 5.19 -6.84
C PHE A 80 -27.40 5.86 -8.12
N GLN A 81 -27.55 5.21 -9.28
CA GLN A 81 -27.17 5.78 -10.59
C GLN A 81 -28.05 6.94 -11.05
N THR A 82 -29.25 7.13 -10.47
CA THR A 82 -30.12 8.27 -10.81
C THR A 82 -29.69 9.58 -10.15
N PHE A 83 -28.79 9.53 -9.16
CA PHE A 83 -28.28 10.74 -8.52
C PHE A 83 -27.08 11.33 -9.28
N HIS A 84 -26.94 12.65 -9.20
CA HIS A 84 -26.00 13.45 -9.98
C HIS A 84 -24.53 12.96 -9.88
N PRO A 85 -23.75 12.96 -10.97
CA PRO A 85 -22.37 12.43 -11.03
C PRO A 85 -21.34 13.15 -10.15
N SER A 86 -21.72 14.25 -9.50
CA SER A 86 -20.86 14.98 -8.56
C SER A 86 -20.95 14.45 -7.12
N LEU A 87 -21.81 13.47 -6.85
CA LEU A 87 -21.90 12.87 -5.52
C LEU A 87 -20.76 11.88 -5.33
N PRO A 88 -20.14 11.82 -4.13
CA PRO A 88 -19.10 10.83 -3.84
C PRO A 88 -19.61 9.39 -4.01
N SER A 89 -20.92 9.16 -3.96
CA SER A 89 -21.56 7.87 -4.19
C SER A 89 -21.60 7.42 -5.66
N SER A 90 -21.38 8.31 -6.64
CA SER A 90 -21.56 7.99 -8.06
C SER A 90 -20.36 7.24 -8.66
N SER A 91 -19.22 7.17 -7.96
CA SER A 91 -18.00 6.50 -8.45
C SER A 91 -17.71 5.15 -7.78
N TYR A 92 -18.64 4.61 -6.98
CA TYR A 92 -18.46 3.33 -6.29
C TYR A 92 -18.62 2.13 -7.21
#